data_AF-A0A1D7QYV5-F1
#
_entry.id   AF-A0A1D7QYV5-F1
#
_cell.length_a   1.000
_cell.length_b   1.000
_cell.length_c   1.000
_cell.angle_alpha   90.00
_cell.angle_beta   90.00
_cell.angle_gamma   90.00
#
_symmetry.space_group_name_H-M   'P 1'
#
loop_
_entity.id
_entity.type
_entity.pdbx_description
1 polymer ?
#
loop_
_entity_poly.entity_id
_entity_poly.type
_entity_poly.pdbx_seq_one_letter_code
_entity_poly.pdbx_strand_id
1 'polypeptide(L)'
;MKDTVTFIFEVIRIIFILFFALVGYSIINSLIIDFFGGTDAVFGDSEMLRTWFFLLQALGVLGLVTVLYRNKQKKSGWMAKYQGPLQPKTVRLILRVSIAAIVASYGIFFGLVLFA
;
A
#
# COMPACT_ATOMS: atom_id res chain seq x y z
N MET A 1 31.34 -7.60 8.48
CA MET A 1 30.72 -8.61 7.59
C MET A 1 29.41 -9.17 8.12
N LYS A 2 29.31 -9.62 9.39
CA LYS A 2 28.02 -10.07 9.98
C LYS A 2 26.89 -9.03 9.83
N ASP A 3 27.17 -7.77 10.14
CA ASP A 3 26.17 -6.70 10.04
C ASP A 3 25.68 -6.44 8.60
N THR A 4 26.57 -6.55 7.61
CA THR A 4 26.22 -6.37 6.18
C THR A 4 25.30 -7.48 5.69
N VAL A 5 25.57 -8.72 6.10
CA VAL A 5 24.73 -9.87 5.75
C VAL A 5 23.35 -9.76 6.41
N THR A 6 23.30 -9.39 7.70
CA THR A 6 22.03 -9.15 8.41
C THR A 6 21.21 -8.03 7.76
N PHE A 7 21.87 -6.94 7.35
CA PHE A 7 21.22 -5.85 6.62
C PHE A 7 20.62 -6.33 5.29
N ILE A 8 21.38 -7.06 4.48
CA ILE A 8 20.91 -7.59 3.19
C ILE A 8 19.68 -8.49 3.40
N PHE A 9 19.71 -9.39 4.38
CA PHE A 9 18.56 -10.24 4.70
C PHE A 9 17.33 -9.45 5.13
N GLU A 10 17.49 -8.37 5.89
CA GLU A 10 16.38 -7.50 6.28
C GLU A 10 15.79 -6.75 5.10
N VAL A 11 16.63 -6.22 4.22
CA VAL A 11 16.20 -5.54 2.99
C VAL A 11 15.45 -6.51 2.08
N ILE A 12 15.99 -7.72 1.86
CA ILE A 12 15.31 -8.76 1.09
C ILE A 12 13.95 -9.08 1.72
N ARG A 13 13.88 -9.24 3.04
CA ARG A 13 12.61 -9.49 3.75
C ARG A 13 11.61 -8.33 3.56
N ILE A 14 12.05 -7.07 3.58
CA ILE A 14 11.18 -5.91 3.28
C ILE A 14 10.61 -6.03 1.89
N ILE A 15 11.49 -6.25 0.91
CA ILE A 15 11.12 -6.31 -0.50
C ILE A 15 10.11 -7.43 -0.72
N PHE A 16 10.33 -8.62 -0.14
CA PHE A 16 9.37 -9.72 -0.24
C PHE A 16 8.02 -9.40 0.42
N ILE A 17 8.01 -8.81 1.61
CA ILE A 17 6.75 -8.43 2.27
C ILE A 17 5.99 -7.38 1.45
N LEU A 18 6.69 -6.34 0.97
CA LEU A 18 6.11 -5.33 0.08
C LEU A 18 5.58 -5.97 -1.20
N PHE A 19 6.36 -6.86 -1.81
CA PHE A 19 5.98 -7.57 -3.03
C PHE A 19 4.71 -8.37 -2.81
N PHE A 20 4.64 -9.24 -1.80
CA PHE A 20 3.44 -10.03 -1.52
C PHE A 20 2.24 -9.15 -1.13
N ALA A 21 2.45 -8.07 -0.39
CA ALA A 21 1.37 -7.13 -0.05
C ALA A 21 0.82 -6.42 -1.30
N LEU A 22 1.70 -5.93 -2.18
CA LEU A 22 1.32 -5.27 -3.42
C LEU A 22 0.70 -6.24 -4.44
N VAL A 23 1.21 -7.47 -4.53
CA VAL A 23 0.65 -8.52 -5.39
C VAL A 23 -0.73 -8.94 -4.88
N GLY A 24 -0.86 -9.27 -3.60
CA GLY A 24 -2.16 -9.63 -3.02
C GLY A 24 -3.18 -8.51 -3.17
N TYR A 25 -2.75 -7.27 -2.98
CA TYR A 25 -3.55 -6.08 -3.24
C TYR A 25 -3.97 -5.97 -4.71
N SER A 26 -3.02 -6.12 -5.64
CA SER A 26 -3.25 -6.05 -7.08
C SER A 26 -4.26 -7.10 -7.53
N ILE A 27 -4.14 -8.34 -7.04
CA ILE A 27 -5.09 -9.41 -7.34
C ILE A 27 -6.50 -9.04 -6.88
N ILE A 28 -6.66 -8.60 -5.63
CA ILE A 28 -7.98 -8.18 -5.10
C ILE A 28 -8.55 -7.05 -5.96
N ASN A 29 -7.71 -6.08 -6.31
CA ASN A 29 -8.12 -4.92 -7.09
C ASN A 29 -8.54 -5.29 -8.52
N SER A 30 -7.76 -6.14 -9.20
CA SER A 30 -8.12 -6.69 -10.51
C SER A 30 -9.42 -7.46 -10.46
N LEU A 31 -9.62 -8.33 -9.46
CA LEU A 31 -10.88 -9.08 -9.31
C LEU A 31 -12.09 -8.16 -9.15
N ILE A 32 -11.96 -7.07 -8.38
CA ILE A 32 -13.02 -6.08 -8.24
C ILE A 32 -13.27 -5.40 -9.57
N ILE A 33 -12.24 -4.89 -10.25
CA ILE A 33 -12.40 -4.17 -11.52
C ILE A 33 -12.99 -5.08 -12.61
N ASP A 34 -12.52 -6.32 -12.72
CA ASP A 34 -12.99 -7.30 -13.69
C ASP A 34 -14.46 -7.68 -13.44
N PHE A 35 -14.88 -7.74 -12.17
CA PHE A 35 -16.29 -7.96 -11.82
C PHE A 35 -17.22 -6.86 -12.37
N PHE A 36 -16.73 -5.63 -12.49
CA PHE A 36 -17.46 -4.49 -13.07
C PHE A 36 -17.21 -4.29 -14.57
N GLY A 37 -16.74 -5.31 -15.28
CA GLY A 37 -16.54 -5.26 -16.74
C GLY A 37 -15.13 -4.89 -17.19
N GLY A 38 -14.19 -4.78 -16.25
CA GLY A 38 -12.78 -4.51 -16.54
C GLY A 38 -12.41 -3.03 -16.53
N THR A 39 -11.11 -2.76 -16.66
CA THR A 39 -10.56 -1.40 -16.55
C THR A 39 -11.14 -0.45 -17.57
N ASP A 40 -11.33 -0.89 -18.81
CA ASP A 40 -11.77 -0.01 -19.88
C ASP A 40 -13.26 0.30 -19.76
N ALA A 41 -14.06 -0.63 -19.23
CA ALA A 41 -15.47 -0.41 -18.97
C ALA A 41 -15.71 0.61 -17.83
N VAL A 42 -14.87 0.58 -16.79
CA VAL A 42 -15.03 1.47 -15.63
C VAL A 42 -14.40 2.84 -15.85
N PHE A 43 -13.21 2.90 -16.45
CA PHE A 43 -12.47 4.14 -16.59
C PHE A 43 -12.66 4.83 -17.94
N GLY A 44 -13.15 4.12 -18.96
CA GLY A 44 -13.33 4.65 -20.32
C GLY A 44 -12.10 5.42 -20.80
N ASP A 45 -12.33 6.62 -21.33
CA ASP A 45 -11.27 7.54 -21.80
C ASP A 45 -10.67 8.41 -20.68
N SER A 46 -11.10 8.25 -19.42
CA SER A 46 -10.65 9.09 -18.31
C SER A 46 -9.32 8.60 -17.71
N GLU A 47 -8.23 8.74 -18.47
CA GLU A 47 -6.86 8.37 -18.04
C GLU A 47 -6.43 9.02 -16.72
N MET A 48 -6.87 10.26 -16.49
CA MET A 48 -6.59 10.98 -15.24
C MET A 48 -7.21 10.27 -14.03
N LEU A 49 -8.47 9.87 -14.10
CA LEU A 49 -9.16 9.20 -12.99
C LEU A 49 -8.60 7.80 -12.75
N ARG A 50 -8.28 7.08 -13.83
CA ARG A 50 -7.56 5.80 -13.77
C ARG A 50 -6.23 5.94 -13.04
N THR A 51 -5.45 6.96 -13.37
CA THR A 51 -4.14 7.22 -12.74
C THR A 51 -4.28 7.57 -11.27
N TRP A 52 -5.21 8.48 -10.92
CA TRP A 52 -5.47 8.86 -9.53
C TRP A 52 -5.95 7.69 -8.68
N PHE A 53 -6.82 6.85 -9.24
CA PHE A 53 -7.26 5.60 -8.60
C PHE A 53 -6.05 4.75 -8.21
N PHE A 54 -5.20 4.36 -9.15
CA PHE A 54 -4.05 3.51 -8.84
C PHE A 54 -3.02 4.19 -7.93
N LEU A 55 -2.79 5.50 -8.05
CA LEU A 55 -1.88 6.24 -7.18
C LEU A 55 -2.36 6.27 -5.72
N LEU A 56 -3.64 6.58 -5.49
CA LEU A 56 -4.22 6.61 -4.15
C LEU A 56 -4.14 5.25 -3.47
N GLN A 57 -4.39 4.19 -4.24
CA GLN A 57 -4.24 2.82 -3.76
C GLN A 57 -2.80 2.46 -3.41
N ALA A 58 -1.86 2.73 -4.32
CA ALA A 58 -0.45 2.45 -4.10
C ALA A 58 0.08 3.19 -2.87
N LEU A 59 -0.22 4.49 -2.73
CA LEU A 59 0.17 5.28 -1.57
C LEU A 59 -0.49 4.78 -0.28
N GLY A 60 -1.76 4.40 -0.36
CA GLY A 60 -2.50 3.79 0.74
C GLY A 60 -1.80 2.54 1.27
N VAL A 61 -1.55 1.57 0.38
CA VAL A 61 -0.89 0.30 0.71
C VAL A 61 0.54 0.53 1.21
N LEU A 62 1.31 1.42 0.58
CA LEU A 62 2.67 1.74 1.02
C LEU A 62 2.69 2.30 2.44
N GLY A 63 1.75 3.19 2.79
CA GLY A 63 1.66 3.71 4.16
C GLY A 63 1.28 2.63 5.18
N LEU A 64 0.36 1.71 4.83
CA LEU A 64 0.01 0.57 5.70
C LEU A 64 1.20 -0.36 5.92
N VAL A 65 1.90 -0.75 4.85
CA VAL A 65 3.08 -1.61 4.95
C VAL A 65 4.18 -0.91 5.74
N THR A 66 4.39 0.39 5.54
CA THR A 66 5.37 1.18 6.30
C THR A 66 5.09 1.12 7.79
N VAL A 67 3.83 1.32 8.21
CA VAL A 67 3.43 1.24 9.62
C VAL A 67 3.63 -0.17 10.17
N LEU A 68 3.15 -1.19 9.46
CA LEU A 68 3.27 -2.59 9.88
C LEU A 68 4.74 -2.98 10.03
N TYR A 69 5.58 -2.62 9.06
CA TYR A 69 6.99 -2.97 9.05
C TYR A 69 7.78 -2.22 10.13
N ARG A 70 7.65 -0.88 10.21
CA ARG A 70 8.29 -0.06 11.26
C ARG A 70 7.87 -0.50 12.65
N ASN A 71 6.62 -0.90 12.85
CA ASN A 71 6.15 -1.37 14.15
C ASN A 71 6.53 -2.83 14.45
N LYS A 72 6.68 -3.69 13.45
CA LYS A 72 7.14 -5.08 13.63
C LYS A 72 8.65 -5.15 13.90
N GLN A 73 9.44 -4.31 13.24
CA GLN A 73 10.88 -4.13 13.47
C GLN A 73 11.21 -3.60 14.88
N LYS A 74 10.21 -3.15 15.66
CA LYS A 74 10.38 -2.84 17.10
C LYS A 74 10.84 -4.05 17.93
N LYS A 75 10.54 -5.28 17.48
CA LYS A 75 10.76 -6.49 18.27
C LYS A 75 12.10 -7.17 17.99
N SER A 76 12.67 -6.98 16.80
CA SER A 76 14.01 -7.46 16.43
C SER A 76 14.40 -6.94 15.05
N GLY A 77 15.68 -6.56 14.91
CA GLY A 77 16.32 -6.25 13.64
C GLY A 77 17.47 -5.25 13.77
N TRP A 78 18.33 -5.20 12.75
CA TRP A 78 19.47 -4.29 12.65
C TRP A 78 19.01 -2.82 12.70
N MET A 79 17.85 -2.52 12.10
CA MET A 79 17.27 -1.17 12.17
C MET A 79 16.89 -0.69 13.58
N ALA A 80 16.66 -1.60 14.54
CA ALA A 80 16.35 -1.21 15.92
C ALA A 80 17.49 -0.42 16.59
N LYS A 81 18.73 -0.59 16.12
CA LYS A 81 19.92 0.12 16.62
C LYS A 81 20.01 1.57 16.10
N TYR A 82 19.39 1.87 14.96
CA TYR A 82 19.56 3.16 14.26
C TYR A 82 18.28 3.98 14.13
N GLN A 83 17.11 3.33 14.17
CA GLN A 83 15.82 4.00 14.06
C GLN A 83 14.87 3.47 15.13
N GLY A 84 14.55 4.37 16.06
CA GLY A 84 13.54 4.13 17.07
C GLY A 84 12.14 3.94 16.48
N PRO A 85 11.18 3.50 17.30
CA PRO A 85 9.81 3.27 16.89
C PRO A 85 9.15 4.55 16.36
N LEU A 86 8.25 4.40 15.36
CA LEU A 86 7.32 5.48 15.05
C LEU A 86 6.46 5.78 16.28
N GLN A 87 6.27 7.08 16.56
CA GLN A 87 5.41 7.53 17.64
C GLN A 87 3.97 7.07 17.40
N PRO A 88 3.20 6.70 18.46
CA PRO A 88 1.81 6.26 18.31
C PRO A 88 0.90 7.28 17.62
N LYS A 89 1.21 8.58 17.71
CA LYS A 89 0.50 9.65 17.01
C LYS A 89 0.74 9.58 15.49
N THR A 90 2.00 9.46 15.08
CA THR A 90 2.40 9.32 13.67
C THR A 90 1.85 8.03 13.06
N VAL A 91 1.89 6.92 13.79
CA VAL A 91 1.30 5.64 13.36
C VAL A 91 -0.20 5.81 13.07
N ARG A 92 -0.96 6.41 14.00
CA ARG A 92 -2.40 6.66 13.79
C ARG A 92 -2.66 7.60 12.63
N LEU A 93 -1.83 8.62 12.44
CA LEU A 93 -1.95 9.53 11.30
C LEU A 93 -1.74 8.80 9.98
N ILE A 94 -0.65 8.04 9.84
CA ILE A 94 -0.35 7.29 8.61
C ILE A 94 -1.46 6.27 8.34
N LEU A 95 -1.92 5.53 9.35
CA LEU A 95 -3.03 4.58 9.18
C LEU A 95 -4.30 5.28 8.69
N ARG A 96 -4.67 6.43 9.28
CA ARG A 96 -5.86 7.19 8.86
C ARG A 96 -5.73 7.69 7.43
N VAL A 97 -4.58 8.28 7.07
CA VAL A 97 -4.33 8.80 5.72
C VAL A 97 -4.33 7.66 4.70
N SER A 98 -3.69 6.53 5.02
CA SER A 98 -3.68 5.36 4.15
C SER A 98 -5.07 4.78 3.91
N ILE A 99 -5.86 4.62 4.96
CA ILE A 99 -7.25 4.14 4.85
C ILE A 99 -8.08 5.16 4.06
N ALA A 100 -7.94 6.45 4.35
CA ALA A 100 -8.65 7.50 3.62
C ALA A 100 -8.28 7.52 2.13
N ALA A 101 -7.02 7.29 1.77
CA ALA A 101 -6.58 7.21 0.38
C ALA A 101 -7.22 6.02 -0.35
N ILE A 102 -7.24 4.84 0.28
CA ILE A 102 -7.89 3.65 -0.28
C ILE A 102 -9.40 3.89 -0.44
N VAL A 103 -10.05 4.44 0.58
CA VAL A 103 -11.49 4.76 0.53
C VAL A 103 -11.79 5.79 -0.55
N ALA A 104 -11.01 6.86 -0.66
CA ALA A 104 -11.16 7.86 -1.70
C ALA A 104 -10.98 7.25 -3.10
N SER A 105 -10.02 6.34 -3.26
CA SER A 105 -9.86 5.60 -4.51
C SER A 105 -11.10 4.80 -4.87
N TYR A 106 -11.69 4.05 -3.93
CA TYR A 106 -12.94 3.34 -4.19
C TYR A 106 -14.12 4.29 -4.39
N GLY A 107 -14.08 5.49 -3.80
CA GLY A 107 -15.05 6.56 -4.10
C GLY A 107 -15.01 6.99 -5.56
N ILE A 108 -13.80 7.14 -6.15
CA ILE A 108 -13.65 7.40 -7.59
C ILE A 108 -14.23 6.22 -8.40
N PHE A 109 -13.88 4.99 -8.03
CA PHE A 109 -14.33 3.79 -8.72
C PHE A 109 -15.85 3.63 -8.71
N PHE A 110 -16.48 3.67 -7.53
CA PHE A 110 -17.94 3.55 -7.42
C PHE A 110 -18.67 4.75 -8.00
N GLY A 111 -18.07 5.95 -7.92
CA GLY A 111 -18.59 7.12 -8.61
C GLY A 111 -18.66 6.89 -10.12
N LEU A 112 -17.59 6.35 -10.71
CA LEU A 112 -17.60 5.99 -12.14
C LEU A 112 -18.61 4.89 -12.42
N VAL A 113 -18.63 3.80 -11.67
CA VAL A 113 -19.56 2.68 -11.91
C VAL A 113 -21.04 3.07 -11.78
N LEU A 114 -21.40 3.96 -10.85
CA LEU A 114 -22.80 4.34 -10.61
C LEU A 114 -23.30 5.43 -11.55
N PHE A 115 -22.41 6.24 -12.10
CA PHE A 115 -22.76 7.41 -12.92
C PHE A 115 -22.29 7.31 -14.38
N ALA A 116 -21.58 6.24 -14.77
CA ALA A 116 -21.31 5.86 -16.16
C ALA A 116 -22.49 5.08 -16.76
#